data_AF-A0A927JLA7-F1
#
_entry.id   AF-A0A927JLA7-F1
#
_cell.length_a   1.000
_cell.length_b   1.000
_cell.length_c   1.000
_cell.angle_alpha   90.00
_cell.angle_beta   90.00
_cell.angle_gamma   90.00
#
_symmetry.space_group_name_H-M   'P 1'
#
loop_
_entity.id
_entity.type
_entity.pdbx_description
1 polymer ?
#
loop_
_entity_poly.entity_id
_entity_poly.type
_entity_poly.pdbx_seq_one_letter_code
_entity_poly.pdbx_strand_id
1 'polypeptide(L)'
;METRIMYTTFDPLRAASIHEPDATCLLPDPLDPDSPCDFPLITTRRRLIRLALVAVETGARFQREGMDEDPMAWMLASRDIFDGRDAVEAALELQHCNRAILLHGLGLGLDADPAVIDELCADDPVETYAAT
;
A
#
# COMPACT_ATOMS: atom_id res chain seq x y z
N MET A 1 41.20 -7.11 -51.71
CA MET A 1 40.84 -7.19 -50.28
C MET A 1 39.61 -6.32 -50.11
N GLU A 2 38.45 -6.87 -50.47
CA GLU A 2 37.16 -6.16 -50.47
C GLU A 2 36.40 -6.56 -49.21
N THR A 3 36.18 -5.59 -48.31
CA THR A 3 35.42 -5.79 -47.08
C THR A 3 33.94 -5.68 -47.40
N ARG A 4 33.26 -6.82 -47.44
CA ARG A 4 31.81 -6.95 -47.54
C ARG A 4 31.19 -6.57 -46.19
N ILE A 5 30.59 -5.39 -46.09
CA ILE A 5 29.77 -5.02 -44.94
C ILE A 5 28.43 -5.73 -45.10
N MET A 6 28.21 -6.78 -44.29
CA MET A 6 26.93 -7.47 -44.18
C MET A 6 26.01 -6.63 -43.30
N TYR A 7 24.94 -6.10 -43.89
CA TYR A 7 23.85 -5.46 -43.17
C TYR A 7 23.16 -6.49 -42.27
N THR A 8 23.28 -6.36 -40.95
CA THR A 8 22.32 -6.96 -40.02
C THR A 8 21.09 -6.07 -39.99
N THR A 9 20.06 -6.50 -40.70
CA THR A 9 18.72 -5.91 -40.62
C THR A 9 18.26 -5.97 -39.16
N PHE A 10 18.12 -4.79 -38.54
CA PHE A 10 17.39 -4.65 -37.27
C PHE A 10 15.96 -5.10 -37.53
N ASP A 11 15.53 -6.17 -36.87
CA ASP A 11 14.16 -6.67 -36.94
C ASP A 11 13.35 -5.99 -35.82
N PRO A 12 12.57 -4.93 -36.12
CA PRO A 12 11.78 -4.23 -35.11
C PRO A 12 10.63 -5.08 -34.56
N LEU A 13 10.32 -6.22 -35.18
CA LEU A 13 9.20 -7.08 -34.77
C LEU A 13 9.55 -8.03 -33.61
N ARG A 14 10.82 -8.09 -33.20
CA ARG A 14 11.25 -8.90 -32.05
C ARG A 14 11.28 -8.15 -30.72
N ALA A 15 11.06 -6.83 -30.74
CA ALA A 15 11.10 -5.96 -29.55
C ALA A 15 9.73 -5.70 -28.89
N ALA A 16 8.64 -6.19 -29.47
CA ALA A 16 7.31 -6.07 -28.91
C ALA A 16 6.63 -7.44 -28.90
N SER A 17 7.12 -8.34 -28.05
CA SER A 17 6.23 -9.35 -27.47
C SER A 17 5.28 -8.57 -26.57
N ILE A 18 4.17 -8.10 -27.15
CA ILE A 18 3.06 -7.52 -26.41
C ILE A 18 2.54 -8.67 -25.55
N HIS A 19 3.01 -8.73 -24.30
CA HIS A 19 2.41 -9.59 -23.31
C HIS A 19 1.00 -9.05 -23.14
N GLU A 20 -0.02 -9.78 -23.62
CA GLU A 20 -1.40 -9.45 -23.29
C GLU A 20 -1.46 -9.41 -21.75
N PRO A 21 -1.85 -8.29 -21.14
CA PRO A 21 -1.87 -8.20 -19.70
C PRO A 21 -2.88 -9.21 -19.18
N ASP A 22 -2.38 -10.21 -18.46
CA ASP A 22 -3.19 -11.06 -17.61
C ASP A 22 -3.98 -10.12 -16.68
N ALA A 23 -5.31 -10.15 -16.79
CA ALA A 23 -6.22 -9.18 -16.20
C ALA A 23 -6.31 -9.25 -14.66
N THR A 24 -5.32 -9.84 -14.00
CA THR A 24 -5.38 -10.25 -12.60
C THR A 24 -4.41 -9.52 -11.67
N CYS A 25 -3.58 -8.59 -12.17
CA CYS A 25 -2.79 -7.72 -11.29
C CYS A 25 -2.63 -6.31 -11.89
N LEU A 26 -3.60 -5.43 -11.63
CA LEU A 26 -3.66 -4.05 -12.15
C LEU A 26 -2.83 -3.05 -11.32
N LEU A 27 -1.96 -3.52 -10.43
CA LEU A 27 -1.16 -2.66 -9.56
C LEU A 27 0.19 -2.34 -10.24
N PRO A 28 0.64 -1.08 -10.26
CA PRO A 28 1.97 -0.75 -10.80
C PRO A 28 3.09 -1.46 -10.03
N ASP A 29 4.05 -2.03 -10.75
CA ASP A 29 5.27 -2.57 -10.14
C ASP A 29 6.14 -1.40 -9.65
N PRO A 30 6.43 -1.28 -8.34
CA PRO A 30 7.22 -0.18 -7.80
C PRO A 30 8.69 -0.20 -8.25
N LEU A 31 9.17 -1.27 -8.91
CA LEU A 31 10.52 -1.38 -9.45
C LEU A 31 10.63 -0.98 -10.92
N ASP A 32 9.49 -0.80 -11.60
CA ASP A 32 9.45 -0.28 -12.96
C ASP A 32 9.74 1.24 -12.97
N PRO A 33 10.30 1.77 -14.07
CA PRO A 33 10.45 3.20 -14.22
C PRO A 33 9.09 3.88 -14.35
N ASP A 34 8.96 5.07 -13.73
CA ASP A 34 7.78 5.91 -13.89
C ASP A 34 7.39 6.10 -15.37
N SER A 35 6.11 5.99 -15.65
CA SER A 35 5.52 6.21 -16.96
C SER A 35 4.95 7.62 -17.07
N PRO A 36 5.09 8.30 -18.23
CA PRO A 36 4.38 9.55 -18.48
C PRO A 36 2.85 9.38 -18.50
N CYS A 37 2.36 8.14 -18.54
CA CYS A 37 0.94 7.81 -18.46
C CYS A 37 0.48 7.44 -17.04
N ASP A 38 1.36 7.46 -16.03
CA ASP A 38 0.96 7.22 -14.65
C ASP A 38 0.01 8.29 -14.16
N PHE A 39 -1.01 7.86 -13.41
CA PHE A 39 -1.98 8.78 -12.84
C PHE A 39 -1.36 9.52 -11.65
N PRO A 40 -1.28 10.87 -11.68
CA PRO A 40 -0.71 11.61 -10.56
C PRO A 40 -1.64 11.58 -9.35
N LEU A 41 -1.09 11.19 -8.20
CA LEU A 41 -1.80 11.24 -6.92
C LEU A 41 -1.63 12.60 -6.25
N ILE A 42 -2.70 13.41 -6.23
CA ILE A 42 -2.71 14.70 -5.54
C ILE A 42 -2.99 14.49 -4.05
N THR A 43 -2.04 14.88 -3.19
CA THR A 43 -2.16 14.69 -1.75
C THR A 43 -1.44 15.79 -0.96
N THR A 44 -1.65 15.82 0.36
CA THR A 44 -0.94 16.77 1.25
C THR A 44 0.20 16.07 1.97
N ARG A 45 1.19 16.83 2.43
CA ARG A 45 2.30 16.31 3.24
C ARG A 45 1.82 15.52 4.47
N ARG A 46 0.73 15.97 5.11
CA ARG A 46 0.16 15.29 6.28
C ARG A 46 -0.38 13.90 5.92
N ARG A 47 -1.03 13.76 4.76
CA ARG A 47 -1.56 12.47 4.28
C ARG A 47 -0.42 11.52 3.92
N LEU A 48 0.64 12.01 3.28
CA LEU A 48 1.86 11.20 3.03
C LEU A 48 2.52 10.70 4.32
N ILE A 49 2.56 11.54 5.36
CA ILE A 49 3.09 11.12 6.67
C ILE A 49 2.26 9.99 7.28
N ARG A 50 0.94 9.99 7.10
CA ARG A 50 0.08 8.90 7.58
C ARG A 50 0.38 7.59 6.87
N LEU A 51 0.52 7.62 5.54
CA LEU A 51 0.96 6.45 4.77
C LEU A 51 2.31 5.93 5.26
N ALA A 52 3.31 6.81 5.41
CA ALA A 52 4.62 6.43 5.92
C ALA A 52 4.55 5.83 7.33
N LEU A 53 3.71 6.38 8.20
CA LEU A 53 3.49 5.87 9.55
C LEU A 53 2.92 4.45 9.53
N VAL A 54 1.87 4.20 8.72
CA VAL A 54 1.28 2.85 8.57
C VAL A 54 2.28 1.86 8.00
N ALA A 55 3.07 2.24 6.99
CA ALA A 55 4.10 1.38 6.43
C ALA A 55 5.18 0.99 7.47
N VAL A 56 5.63 1.95 8.28
CA VAL A 56 6.60 1.72 9.36
C VAL A 56 6.04 0.76 10.41
N GLU A 57 4.80 0.97 10.88
CA GLU A 57 4.17 0.08 11.86
C GLU A 57 3.92 -1.33 11.30
N THR A 58 3.56 -1.43 10.03
CA THR A 58 3.38 -2.72 9.35
C THR A 58 4.69 -3.50 9.33
N GLY A 59 5.77 -2.90 8.81
CA GLY A 59 7.09 -3.54 8.77
C GLY A 59 7.63 -3.87 10.16
N ALA A 60 7.49 -2.95 11.11
CA ALA A 60 7.91 -3.15 12.50
C ALA A 60 7.17 -4.33 13.15
N ARG A 61 5.86 -4.46 12.92
CA ARG A 61 5.08 -5.59 13.42
C ARG A 61 5.52 -6.90 12.79
N PHE A 62 5.58 -6.97 11.46
CA PHE A 62 5.90 -8.21 10.75
C PHE A 62 7.26 -8.75 11.20
N GLN A 63 8.24 -7.87 11.38
CA GLN A 63 9.54 -8.23 11.95
C GLN A 63 9.45 -8.65 13.42
N ARG A 64 8.71 -7.91 14.26
CA ARG A 64 8.58 -8.19 15.71
C ARG A 64 7.89 -9.52 15.99
N GLU A 65 6.90 -9.88 15.17
CA GLU A 65 6.10 -11.11 15.33
C GLU A 65 6.65 -12.29 14.51
N GLY A 66 7.66 -12.07 13.66
CA GLY A 66 8.25 -13.12 12.84
C GLY A 66 7.27 -13.68 11.81
N MET A 67 6.48 -12.79 11.19
CA MET A 67 5.50 -13.16 10.16
C MET A 67 6.21 -13.57 8.88
N ASP A 68 5.75 -14.66 8.26
CA ASP A 68 6.30 -15.19 7.01
C ASP A 68 5.77 -14.43 5.78
N GLU A 69 4.65 -13.73 5.93
CA GLU A 69 4.03 -12.92 4.89
C GLU A 69 4.85 -11.66 4.56
N ASP A 70 4.75 -11.19 3.31
CA ASP A 70 5.38 -9.93 2.90
C ASP A 70 4.56 -8.72 3.40
N PRO A 71 5.14 -7.79 4.18
CA PRO A 71 4.43 -6.59 4.61
C PRO A 71 4.00 -5.71 3.44
N MET A 72 4.73 -5.68 2.32
CA MET A 72 4.29 -4.93 1.14
C MET A 72 3.06 -5.58 0.51
N ALA A 73 3.01 -6.91 0.44
CA ALA A 73 1.81 -7.61 0.00
C ALA A 73 0.61 -7.31 0.92
N TRP A 74 0.83 -7.14 2.23
CA TRP A 74 -0.23 -6.70 3.13
C TRP A 74 -0.73 -5.28 2.82
N MET A 75 0.19 -4.36 2.52
CA MET A 75 -0.12 -2.96 2.19
C MET A 75 -0.96 -2.81 0.91
N LEU A 76 -0.80 -3.74 -0.04
CA LEU A 76 -1.40 -3.70 -1.38
C LEU A 76 -2.69 -4.53 -1.51
N ALA A 77 -2.96 -5.40 -0.54
CA ALA A 77 -4.18 -6.19 -0.54
C ALA A 77 -5.38 -5.35 -0.09
N SER A 78 -6.51 -5.48 -0.79
CA SER A 78 -7.80 -4.97 -0.33
C SER A 78 -8.22 -5.62 0.98
N ARG A 79 -8.71 -4.84 1.95
CA ARG A 79 -9.05 -5.33 3.29
C ARG A 79 -10.31 -4.72 3.84
N ASP A 80 -11.08 -5.49 4.61
CA ASP A 80 -12.34 -5.05 5.20
C ASP A 80 -12.14 -3.95 6.23
N ILE A 81 -11.01 -3.96 6.97
CA ILE A 81 -10.63 -2.85 7.88
C ILE A 81 -10.52 -1.49 7.17
N PHE A 82 -10.29 -1.50 5.85
CA PHE A 82 -10.17 -0.32 4.99
C PHE A 82 -11.37 -0.13 4.05
N ASP A 83 -12.51 -0.72 4.40
CA ASP A 83 -13.74 -0.67 3.62
C ASP A 83 -13.52 -1.19 2.18
N GLY A 84 -12.70 -2.24 2.03
CA GLY A 84 -12.38 -2.89 0.77
C GLY A 84 -11.24 -2.24 -0.03
N ARG A 85 -10.61 -1.18 0.48
CA ARG A 85 -9.42 -0.54 -0.13
C ARG A 85 -8.13 -1.20 0.35
N ASP A 86 -7.03 -0.95 -0.35
CA ASP A 86 -5.69 -1.27 0.14
C ASP A 86 -5.18 -0.22 1.16
N ALA A 87 -4.11 -0.56 1.87
CA ALA A 87 -3.56 0.31 2.91
C ALA A 87 -2.84 1.54 2.33
N VAL A 88 -2.28 1.45 1.12
CA VAL A 88 -1.56 2.55 0.46
C VAL A 88 -2.50 3.73 0.22
N GLU A 89 -3.71 3.47 -0.26
CA GLU A 89 -4.72 4.49 -0.48
C GLU A 89 -5.44 4.87 0.82
N ALA A 90 -5.89 3.88 1.59
CA ALA A 90 -6.74 4.12 2.76
C ALA A 90 -6.01 4.93 3.84
N ALA A 91 -4.71 4.66 4.10
CA ALA A 91 -3.93 5.34 5.13
C ALA A 91 -3.80 6.86 4.91
N LEU A 92 -4.10 7.38 3.71
CA LEU A 92 -4.14 8.82 3.46
C LEU A 92 -5.24 9.52 4.29
N GLU A 93 -6.27 8.80 4.71
CA GLU A 93 -7.35 9.28 5.56
C GLU A 93 -7.06 9.00 7.04
N LEU A 94 -7.48 9.92 7.92
CA LEU A 94 -7.16 9.83 9.35
C LEU A 94 -7.76 8.58 10.01
N GLN A 95 -9.01 8.25 9.67
CA GLN A 95 -9.73 7.11 10.25
C GLN A 95 -8.99 5.78 9.99
N HIS A 96 -8.61 5.52 8.75
CA HIS A 96 -7.92 4.28 8.37
C HIS A 96 -6.47 4.24 8.86
N CYS A 97 -5.80 5.41 8.92
CA CYS A 97 -4.50 5.51 9.58
C CYS A 97 -4.60 5.10 11.05
N ASN A 98 -5.60 5.58 11.79
CA ASN A 98 -5.80 5.19 13.20
C ASN A 98 -6.13 3.71 13.33
N ARG A 99 -7.02 3.18 12.48
CA ARG A 99 -7.35 1.75 12.46
C ARG A 99 -6.10 0.88 12.28
N ALA A 100 -5.25 1.22 11.32
CA ALA A 100 -4.01 0.49 11.05
C ALA A 100 -3.02 0.58 12.23
N ILE A 101 -2.84 1.77 12.82
CA ILE A 101 -1.97 1.94 13.99
C ILE A 101 -2.45 1.06 15.15
N LEU A 102 -3.75 1.04 15.44
CA LEU A 102 -4.31 0.19 16.49
C LEU A 102 -4.14 -1.30 16.16
N LEU A 103 -4.45 -1.72 14.93
CA LEU A 103 -4.27 -3.10 14.49
C LEU A 103 -2.83 -3.58 14.68
N HIS A 104 -1.84 -2.80 14.24
CA HIS A 104 -0.43 -3.19 14.32
C HIS A 104 0.17 -3.01 15.72
N GLY A 105 -0.25 -1.97 16.44
CA GLY A 105 0.22 -1.67 17.79
C GLY A 105 -0.29 -2.65 18.84
N LEU A 106 -1.53 -3.13 18.68
CA LEU A 106 -2.16 -4.11 19.60
C LEU A 106 -1.99 -5.57 19.16
N GLY A 107 -1.38 -5.82 17.99
CA GLY A 107 -1.18 -7.18 17.48
C GLY A 107 -2.48 -7.89 17.09
N LEU A 108 -3.50 -7.15 16.62
CA LEU A 108 -4.80 -7.73 16.22
C LEU A 108 -4.69 -8.51 14.91
N GLY A 109 -5.71 -9.27 14.53
CA GLY A 109 -5.73 -9.96 13.23
C GLY A 109 -5.44 -9.01 12.06
N LEU A 110 -4.73 -9.48 11.02
CA LEU A 110 -4.27 -8.66 9.88
C LEU A 110 -5.40 -8.07 9.01
N ASP A 111 -6.64 -8.50 9.23
CA ASP A 111 -7.86 -7.88 8.69
C ASP A 111 -8.98 -7.97 9.73
N ALA A 112 -8.74 -7.31 10.87
CA ALA A 112 -9.71 -7.27 11.96
C ALA A 112 -10.98 -6.51 11.55
N ASP A 113 -12.11 -6.90 12.15
CA ASP A 113 -13.40 -6.25 11.92
C ASP A 113 -13.29 -4.73 12.20
N PRO A 114 -13.61 -3.86 11.22
CA PRO A 114 -13.54 -2.42 11.42
C PRO A 114 -14.39 -1.93 12.59
N ALA A 115 -15.53 -2.57 12.89
CA ALA A 115 -16.39 -2.18 14.00
C ALA A 115 -15.70 -2.34 15.36
N VAL A 116 -14.92 -3.42 15.51
CA VAL A 116 -14.14 -3.67 16.74
C VAL A 116 -13.06 -2.60 16.92
N ILE A 117 -12.39 -2.21 15.85
CA ILE A 117 -11.33 -1.20 15.93
C ILE A 117 -11.90 0.20 16.13
N ASP A 118 -13.06 0.49 15.55
CA ASP A 118 -13.75 1.77 15.75
C ASP A 118 -14.21 1.93 17.21
N GLU A 119 -14.65 0.86 17.86
CA GLU A 119 -14.95 0.86 19.29
C GLU A 119 -13.69 1.18 20.13
N LEU A 120 -12.53 0.64 19.76
CA LEU A 120 -11.25 0.97 20.41
C LEU A 120 -10.81 2.43 20.15
N CYS A 121 -11.22 3.03 19.04
CA CYS A 121 -10.96 4.44 18.72
C CYS A 121 -11.88 5.41 19.46
N ALA A 122 -13.01 4.92 20.01
CA ALA A 122 -13.96 5.77 20.69
C ALA A 122 -13.37 6.25 22.03
N ASP A 123 -13.17 7.55 22.19
CA ASP A 123 -12.81 8.13 23.49
C ASP A 123 -13.94 7.84 24.49
N ASP A 124 -13.60 7.29 25.66
CA ASP A 124 -14.50 7.33 26.82
C ASP A 124 -14.80 8.81 27.11
N PRO A 125 -16.08 9.21 27.30
CA PRO A 125 -16.39 10.57 27.69
C PRO A 125 -15.67 10.85 29.01
N VAL A 126 -14.73 11.81 28.98
CA VAL A 126 -14.06 12.29 30.20
C VAL A 126 -15.15 12.82 31.12
N GLU A 127 -15.48 12.06 32.17
CA GLU A 127 -16.38 12.53 33.23
C GLU A 127 -15.78 13.81 33.80
N THR A 128 -16.33 14.94 33.36
CA THR A 128 -15.94 16.24 33.88
C THR A 128 -16.56 16.34 35.25
N TYR A 129 -15.84 15.92 36.30
CA TYR A 129 -16.24 16.19 37.66
C TYR A 129 -16.24 17.71 37.85
N ALA A 130 -17.42 18.32 37.77
CA ALA A 130 -17.60 19.71 38.14
C ALA A 130 -17.18 19.85 39.61
N ALA A 131 -16.11 20.62 39.84
CA ALA A 131 -15.71 21.03 41.18
C ALA A 131 -16.84 21.87 41.78
N THR A 132 -17.61 21.27 42.70
CA THR A 132 -18.55 21.97 43.59
C THR A 132 -17.81 22.61 44.76
#